data_AF-A0A821P266-F1
#
_entry.id   AF-A0A821P266-F1
#
_cell.length_a   1.000
_cell.length_b   1.000
_cell.length_c   1.000
_cell.angle_alpha   90.00
_cell.angle_beta   90.00
_cell.angle_gamma   90.00
#
_symmetry.space_group_name_H-M   'P 1'
#
loop_
_entity.id
_entity.type
_entity.pdbx_description
1 polymer ?
#
loop_
_entity_poly.entity_id
_entity_poly.type
_entity_poly.pdbx_seq_one_letter_code
_entity_poly.pdbx_strand_id
1 'polypeptide(L)'
;MATGDTRKIFSKVAIGPKTIDVIVHEDFQCIVHVKRSEFKDIPAPFLSRFQKYSLSVNDFYRIRLQKLPINEQIMLRNIEEKTLSFIQHFGRQYFYGMNENTLYSCLLSLIKINENEEYSLLNMHHHHTQLTIKLKSFIEQNPTNIQQCLFRLILSKMIQR
;
A
#
# COMPACT_ATOMS: atom_id res chain seq x y z
N MET A 1 33.55 -15.77 -34.08
CA MET A 1 32.25 -15.84 -33.39
C MET A 1 32.43 -16.74 -32.18
N ALA A 2 32.66 -16.16 -31.00
CA ALA A 2 32.79 -16.91 -29.76
C ALA A 2 31.40 -17.08 -29.15
N THR A 3 31.02 -18.33 -28.92
CA THR A 3 29.76 -18.77 -28.30
C THR A 3 29.57 -18.10 -26.93
N GLY A 4 28.39 -17.49 -26.73
CA GLY A 4 28.04 -16.75 -25.53
C GLY A 4 27.84 -17.67 -24.32
N ASP A 5 28.92 -17.94 -23.60
CA ASP A 5 28.83 -18.49 -22.24
C ASP A 5 28.28 -17.41 -21.31
N THR A 6 26.98 -17.48 -21.01
CA THR A 6 26.38 -16.71 -19.93
C THR A 6 27.07 -17.10 -18.63
N ARG A 7 27.56 -16.10 -17.90
CA ARG A 7 28.28 -16.27 -16.64
C ARG A 7 27.38 -17.04 -15.66
N LYS A 8 27.79 -18.23 -15.23
CA LYS A 8 27.06 -19.02 -14.24
C LYS A 8 27.50 -18.62 -12.84
N ILE A 9 26.57 -18.11 -12.04
CA ILE A 9 26.77 -17.82 -10.63
C ILE A 9 26.30 -19.02 -9.81
N PHE A 10 27.12 -19.47 -8.87
CA PHE A 10 26.79 -20.61 -7.99
C PHE A 10 26.68 -20.13 -6.54
N SER A 11 25.76 -20.73 -5.79
CA SER A 11 25.58 -20.49 -4.35
C SER A 11 25.41 -21.81 -3.61
N LYS A 12 25.86 -21.85 -2.35
CA LYS A 12 25.71 -23.01 -1.48
C LYS A 12 24.36 -22.99 -0.78
N VAL A 13 23.56 -24.02 -1.01
CA VAL A 13 22.30 -24.23 -0.31
C VAL A 13 22.45 -25.43 0.61
N ALA A 14 22.16 -25.22 1.90
CA ALA A 14 22.16 -26.29 2.90
C ALA A 14 20.74 -26.76 3.19
N ILE A 15 20.53 -28.07 3.19
CA ILE A 15 19.28 -28.73 3.60
C ILE A 15 19.67 -29.79 4.64
N GLY A 16 19.39 -29.49 5.91
CA GLY A 16 19.87 -30.31 7.03
C GLY A 16 21.41 -30.40 7.04
N PRO A 17 22.02 -31.60 7.08
CA PRO A 17 23.48 -31.74 7.08
C PRO A 17 24.11 -31.68 5.68
N LYS A 18 23.33 -31.64 4.61
CA LYS A 18 23.85 -31.65 3.23
C LYS A 18 23.95 -30.23 2.68
N THR A 19 25.09 -29.90 2.07
CA THR A 19 25.29 -28.64 1.33
C THR A 19 25.53 -28.96 -0.14
N ILE A 20 24.82 -28.27 -1.04
CA ILE A 20 24.89 -28.48 -2.49
C ILE A 20 25.11 -27.13 -3.16
N ASP A 21 25.94 -27.10 -4.20
CA ASP A 21 26.12 -25.92 -5.05
C ASP A 21 24.96 -25.85 -6.07
N VAL A 22 24.26 -24.72 -6.09
CA VAL A 22 23.09 -24.46 -6.92
C VAL A 22 23.37 -23.25 -7.81
N ILE A 23 22.95 -23.33 -9.08
CA ILE A 23 23.03 -22.19 -10.00
C ILE A 23 22.00 -21.14 -9.60
N VAL A 24 22.43 -19.90 -9.47
CA VAL A 24 21.57 -18.75 -9.18
C VAL A 24 21.52 -17.85 -10.41
N HIS A 25 20.31 -17.44 -10.78
CA HIS A 25 20.10 -16.49 -11.87
C HIS A 25 20.64 -15.10 -11.49
N GLU A 26 21.21 -14.35 -12.44
CA GLU A 26 21.80 -13.03 -12.16
C GLU A 26 20.78 -12.03 -11.61
N ASP A 27 19.55 -12.07 -12.12
CA ASP A 27 18.44 -11.22 -11.66
C ASP A 27 17.68 -11.78 -10.44
N PHE A 28 18.20 -12.80 -9.77
CA PHE A 28 17.54 -13.34 -8.58
C PHE A 28 17.57 -12.31 -7.44
N GLN A 29 16.39 -11.95 -6.94
CA GLN A 29 16.22 -11.06 -5.79
C GLN A 29 15.48 -11.78 -4.66
N CYS A 30 15.93 -11.56 -3.43
CA CYS A 30 15.31 -12.12 -2.23
C CYS A 30 14.93 -10.99 -1.27
N ILE A 31 13.65 -10.93 -0.89
CA ILE A 31 13.12 -9.95 0.04
C ILE A 31 12.57 -10.71 1.25
N VAL A 32 13.06 -10.33 2.44
CA VAL A 32 12.61 -10.91 3.71
C VAL A 32 11.74 -9.88 4.44
N HIS A 33 10.46 -10.22 4.64
CA HIS A 33 9.53 -9.39 5.41
C HIS A 33 9.51 -9.86 6.87
N VAL A 34 9.73 -8.92 7.79
CA VAL A 34 9.73 -9.17 9.23
C VAL A 34 8.89 -8.11 9.92
N LYS A 35 8.12 -8.48 10.94
CA LYS A 35 7.46 -7.49 11.79
C LYS A 35 8.50 -6.73 12.61
N ARG A 36 8.28 -5.42 12.78
CA ARG A 36 9.15 -4.57 13.60
C ARG A 36 9.32 -5.09 15.03
N SER A 37 8.29 -5.73 15.59
CA SER A 37 8.31 -6.34 16.92
C SER A 37 9.27 -7.53 17.04
N GLU A 38 9.48 -8.27 15.95
CA GLU A 38 10.30 -9.48 15.87
C GLU A 38 11.75 -9.14 15.44
N PHE A 39 12.02 -7.91 14.98
CA PHE A 39 13.32 -7.48 14.48
C PHE A 39 14.45 -7.63 15.51
N LYS A 40 14.14 -7.38 16.78
CA LYS A 40 15.09 -7.49 17.91
C LYS A 40 15.55 -8.92 18.17
N ASP A 41 14.77 -9.91 17.75
CA ASP A 41 15.02 -11.33 18.01
C ASP A 41 15.82 -11.98 16.87
N ILE A 42 16.09 -11.24 15.78
CA ILE A 42 16.84 -11.75 14.63
C ILE A 42 18.35 -11.71 14.92
N PRO A 43 19.07 -12.81 14.65
CA PRO A 43 20.53 -12.85 14.77
C PRO A 43 21.24 -11.78 13.94
N ALA A 44 22.19 -11.07 14.54
CA ALA A 44 23.00 -10.06 13.86
C ALA A 44 23.69 -10.55 12.55
N PRO A 45 24.21 -11.81 12.47
CA PRO A 45 24.77 -12.34 11.22
C PRO A 45 23.76 -12.51 10.10
N PHE A 46 22.48 -12.68 10.41
CA PHE A 46 21.42 -12.70 9.41
C PHE A 46 21.13 -11.28 8.96
N LEU A 47 20.97 -10.33 9.89
CA LEU A 47 20.74 -8.93 9.57
C LEU A 47 21.86 -8.36 8.70
N SER A 48 23.14 -8.64 8.97
CA SER A 48 24.27 -8.10 8.21
C SER A 48 24.26 -8.48 6.72
N ARG A 49 23.57 -9.56 6.33
CA ARG A 49 23.48 -10.03 4.94
C ARG A 49 22.42 -9.31 4.09
N PHE A 50 21.53 -8.55 4.72
CA PHE A 50 20.46 -7.83 4.03
C PHE A 50 20.57 -6.33 4.21
N GLN A 51 20.20 -5.58 3.17
CA GLN A 51 19.92 -4.16 3.28
C GLN A 51 18.56 -3.99 3.98
N LYS A 52 18.51 -3.14 5.00
CA LYS A 52 17.31 -2.98 5.84
C LYS A 52 16.56 -1.73 5.43
N TYR A 53 15.24 -1.89 5.29
CA TYR A 53 14.32 -0.79 5.07
C TYR A 53 13.18 -0.92 6.09
N SER A 54 12.76 0.21 6.65
CA SER A 54 11.54 0.29 7.46
C SER A 54 10.48 0.96 6.62
N LEU A 55 9.37 0.26 6.38
CA LEU A 55 8.25 0.76 5.59
C LEU A 55 6.98 0.72 6.43
N SER A 56 6.26 1.82 6.44
CA SER A 56 4.92 1.95 7.00
C SER A 56 3.89 2.14 5.89
N VAL A 57 2.61 1.93 6.22
CA VAL A 57 1.50 2.19 5.30
C VAL A 57 1.47 3.66 4.88
N ASN A 58 1.82 4.56 5.80
CA ASN A 58 1.93 5.99 5.52
C ASN A 58 3.03 6.28 4.48
N ASP A 59 4.19 5.60 4.55
CA ASP A 59 5.26 5.79 3.56
C ASP A 59 4.79 5.42 2.16
N PHE A 60 4.10 4.28 2.01
CA PHE A 60 3.50 3.89 0.74
C PHE A 60 2.45 4.90 0.26
N TYR A 61 1.61 5.42 1.15
CA TYR A 61 0.64 6.46 0.81
C TYR A 61 1.33 7.72 0.29
N ARG A 62 2.37 8.22 0.97
CA ARG A 62 3.10 9.42 0.54
C ARG A 62 3.81 9.21 -0.80
N ILE A 63 4.45 8.06 -1.01
CA ILE A 63 5.11 7.72 -2.28
C ILE A 63 4.08 7.69 -3.42
N ARG A 64 2.92 7.05 -3.23
CA ARG A 64 1.89 7.00 -4.27
C ARG A 64 1.22 8.34 -4.51
N LEU A 65 1.01 9.13 -3.45
CA LEU A 65 0.46 10.48 -3.55
C LEU A 65 1.35 11.37 -4.43
N GLN A 66 2.67 11.30 -4.28
CA GLN A 66 3.61 12.10 -5.07
C GLN A 66 3.58 11.77 -6.58
N LYS A 67 3.15 10.56 -6.95
CA LYS A 67 3.05 10.12 -8.34
C LYS A 67 1.74 10.51 -9.02
N LEU A 68 0.77 11.04 -8.27
CA LEU A 68 -0.51 11.47 -8.83
C LEU A 68 -0.42 12.84 -9.51
N PRO A 69 -1.33 13.15 -10.45
CA PRO A 69 -1.49 14.51 -10.95
C PRO A 69 -1.79 15.51 -9.83
N ILE A 70 -1.28 16.75 -9.95
CA ILE A 70 -1.38 17.81 -8.91
C ILE A 70 -2.81 18.01 -8.41
N ASN A 71 -3.80 18.00 -9.30
CA ASN A 71 -5.21 18.18 -8.92
C ASN A 71 -5.71 17.06 -8.00
N GLU A 72 -5.33 15.81 -8.28
CA GLU A 72 -5.69 14.65 -7.48
C GLU A 72 -4.93 14.63 -6.14
N GLN A 73 -3.68 15.12 -6.12
CA GLN A 73 -2.93 15.30 -4.88
C GLN A 73 -3.63 16.27 -3.93
N ILE A 74 -4.02 17.44 -4.44
CA ILE A 74 -4.73 18.48 -3.66
C ILE A 74 -6.04 17.89 -3.14
N MET A 75 -6.77 17.17 -3.99
CA MET A 75 -8.01 16.52 -3.63
C MET A 75 -7.83 15.51 -2.48
N LEU A 76 -6.84 14.62 -2.56
CA LEU A 76 -6.57 13.65 -1.50
C LEU A 76 -6.09 14.29 -0.21
N ARG A 77 -5.28 15.35 -0.26
CA ARG A 77 -4.85 16.09 0.93
C ARG A 77 -6.04 16.75 1.63
N ASN A 78 -6.94 17.38 0.88
CA ASN A 78 -8.16 17.96 1.44
C ASN A 78 -9.05 16.90 2.11
N ILE A 79 -9.12 15.70 1.52
CA ILE A 79 -9.86 14.57 2.09
C ILE A 79 -9.15 14.03 3.34
N GLU A 80 -7.83 13.89 3.31
CA GLU A 80 -7.01 13.49 4.47
C GLU A 80 -7.26 14.44 5.64
N GLU A 81 -7.12 15.75 5.44
CA GLU A 81 -7.32 16.78 6.47
C GLU A 81 -8.74 16.76 7.05
N LYS A 82 -9.76 16.70 6.19
CA LYS A 82 -11.16 16.62 6.64
C LYS A 82 -11.43 15.35 7.43
N THR A 83 -10.85 14.22 7.01
CA THR A 83 -11.03 12.95 7.72
C THR A 83 -10.33 12.98 9.06
N LEU A 84 -9.11 13.51 9.13
CA LEU A 84 -8.38 13.71 10.38
C LEU A 84 -9.15 14.62 11.34
N SER A 85 -9.66 15.74 10.86
CA SER A 85 -10.49 16.66 11.66
C SER A 85 -11.76 15.97 12.17
N PHE A 86 -12.43 15.18 11.34
CA PHE A 86 -13.60 14.39 11.73
C PHE A 86 -13.26 13.37 12.82
N ILE A 87 -12.19 12.59 12.64
CA ILE A 87 -11.71 11.61 13.63
C ILE A 87 -11.38 12.31 14.95
N GLN A 88 -10.71 13.45 14.91
CA GLN A 88 -10.34 14.23 16.10
C GLN A 88 -11.56 14.78 16.82
N HIS A 89 -12.56 15.26 16.07
CA HIS A 89 -13.79 15.82 16.63
C HIS A 89 -14.63 14.76 17.35
N PHE A 90 -14.82 13.58 16.75
CA PHE A 90 -15.62 12.51 17.36
C PHE A 90 -14.82 11.72 18.40
N GLY A 91 -13.52 11.55 18.20
CA GLY A 91 -12.67 10.69 19.01
C GLY A 91 -12.50 9.30 18.39
N ARG A 92 -11.30 8.73 18.53
CA ARG A 92 -10.92 7.46 17.88
C ARG A 92 -11.74 6.26 18.38
N GLN A 93 -12.25 6.31 19.60
CA GLN A 93 -13.01 5.22 20.23
C GLN A 93 -14.34 4.88 19.52
N TYR A 94 -14.87 5.79 18.70
CA TYR A 94 -16.12 5.57 17.96
C TYR A 94 -15.91 4.88 16.61
N PHE A 95 -14.66 4.61 16.23
CA PHE A 95 -14.31 3.91 15.00
C PHE A 95 -13.81 2.51 15.34
N TYR A 96 -14.58 1.51 14.94
CA TYR A 96 -14.28 0.11 15.26
C TYR A 96 -12.97 -0.35 14.58
N GLY A 97 -12.05 -0.92 15.37
CA GLY A 97 -10.77 -1.43 14.87
C GLY A 97 -9.81 -0.37 14.31
N MET A 98 -10.00 0.90 14.66
CA MET A 98 -9.14 1.98 14.19
C MET A 98 -7.76 1.93 14.84
N ASN A 99 -6.72 1.92 14.01
CA ASN A 99 -5.33 2.07 14.41
C ASN A 99 -4.66 3.21 13.63
N GLU A 100 -3.39 3.47 13.93
CA GLU A 100 -2.62 4.57 13.32
C GLU A 100 -2.49 4.46 11.79
N ASN A 101 -2.60 3.26 11.23
CA ASN A 101 -2.48 3.00 9.81
C ASN A 101 -3.83 2.89 9.08
N THR A 102 -4.96 2.81 9.79
CA THR A 102 -6.28 2.57 9.19
C THR A 102 -6.63 3.67 8.17
N LEU A 103 -6.46 4.94 8.54
CA LEU A 103 -6.75 6.05 7.64
C LEU A 103 -5.88 5.99 6.37
N TYR A 104 -4.57 5.83 6.52
CA TYR A 104 -3.65 5.76 5.40
C TYR A 104 -3.89 4.54 4.53
N SER A 105 -4.30 3.40 5.10
CA SER A 105 -4.72 2.23 4.34
C SER A 105 -5.99 2.50 3.53
N CYS A 106 -6.96 3.23 4.09
CA CYS A 106 -8.17 3.63 3.38
C CYS A 106 -7.84 4.60 2.24
N LEU A 107 -7.02 5.62 2.48
CA LEU A 107 -6.57 6.58 1.46
C LEU A 107 -5.76 5.90 0.36
N LEU A 108 -4.83 5.01 0.72
CA LEU A 108 -4.04 4.24 -0.23
C LEU A 108 -4.91 3.37 -1.13
N SER A 109 -6.04 2.84 -0.63
CA SER A 109 -6.99 2.06 -1.42
C SER A 109 -7.70 2.86 -2.51
N LEU A 110 -7.66 4.19 -2.45
CA LEU A 110 -8.20 5.07 -3.48
C LEU A 110 -7.21 5.34 -4.62
N ILE A 111 -5.94 4.97 -4.46
CA ILE A 111 -4.92 5.17 -5.48
C ILE A 111 -4.72 3.86 -6.24
N LYS A 112 -5.05 3.87 -7.53
CA LYS A 112 -4.87 2.72 -8.42
C LYS A 112 -3.67 2.90 -9.34
N ILE A 113 -3.12 1.76 -9.74
CA ILE A 113 -2.03 1.66 -10.71
C ILE A 113 -2.63 0.98 -11.94
N ASN A 114 -2.58 1.67 -13.08
CA ASN A 114 -3.03 1.13 -14.35
C ASN A 114 -1.94 0.22 -14.96
N GLU A 115 -2.30 -0.54 -16.01
CA GLU A 115 -1.36 -1.43 -16.71
C GLU A 115 -0.13 -0.69 -17.26
N ASN A 116 -0.26 0.61 -17.54
CA ASN A 116 0.82 1.49 -17.99
C ASN A 116 1.67 2.07 -16.84
N GLU A 117 1.55 1.54 -15.61
CA GLU A 117 2.18 2.04 -14.38
C GLU A 117 1.80 3.48 -13.98
N GLU A 118 0.79 4.06 -14.65
CA GLU A 118 0.24 5.36 -14.31
C GLU A 118 -0.65 5.29 -13.06
N TYR A 119 -0.48 6.27 -12.18
CA TYR A 119 -1.24 6.38 -10.95
C TYR A 119 -2.46 7.27 -11.20
N SER A 120 -3.64 6.77 -10.84
CA SER A 120 -4.88 7.53 -10.92
C SER A 120 -5.73 7.33 -9.68
N LEU A 121 -6.52 8.36 -9.37
CA LEU A 121 -7.51 8.28 -8.32
C LEU A 121 -8.74 7.48 -8.77
N LEU A 122 -9.30 6.70 -7.85
CA LEU A 122 -10.42 5.81 -8.09
C LEU A 122 -11.62 6.56 -8.71
N ASN A 123 -11.94 6.24 -9.97
CA ASN A 123 -13.12 6.78 -10.62
C ASN A 123 -14.38 6.12 -10.05
N MET A 124 -15.14 6.89 -9.27
CA MET A 124 -16.33 6.42 -8.56
C MET A 124 -17.42 5.87 -9.49
N HIS A 125 -17.49 6.37 -10.74
CA HIS A 125 -18.46 5.88 -11.72
C HIS A 125 -18.19 4.44 -12.18
N HIS A 126 -16.92 4.04 -12.26
CA HIS A 126 -16.54 2.71 -12.72
C HIS A 126 -16.63 1.65 -11.62
N HIS A 127 -16.75 2.06 -10.35
CA HIS A 127 -16.75 1.17 -9.18
C HIS A 127 -18.07 1.13 -8.41
N HIS A 128 -19.19 1.39 -9.10
CA HIS A 128 -20.55 1.28 -8.55
C HIS A 128 -20.78 -0.03 -7.78
N THR A 129 -20.21 -1.16 -8.21
CA THR A 129 -20.41 -2.48 -7.58
C THR A 129 -19.86 -2.60 -6.16
N GLN A 130 -18.85 -1.82 -5.78
CA GLN A 130 -18.20 -1.89 -4.46
C GLN A 130 -18.82 -0.94 -3.42
N LEU A 131 -19.82 -0.16 -3.83
CA LEU A 131 -20.46 0.84 -2.99
C LEU A 131 -21.70 0.25 -2.31
N THR A 132 -21.86 0.53 -1.01
CA THR A 132 -23.10 0.19 -0.28
C THR A 132 -24.30 0.88 -0.93
N ILE A 133 -25.49 0.28 -0.82
CA ILE A 133 -26.73 0.77 -1.46
C ILE A 133 -26.99 2.26 -1.14
N LYS A 134 -26.71 2.70 0.09
CA LYS A 134 -26.83 4.11 0.51
C LYS A 134 -25.79 5.06 -0.13
N LEU A 135 -24.61 4.56 -0.46
CA LEU A 135 -23.57 5.33 -1.15
C LEU A 135 -23.88 5.45 -2.65
N LYS A 136 -24.43 4.38 -3.25
CA LYS A 136 -24.89 4.39 -4.66
C LYS A 136 -25.93 5.47 -4.90
N SER A 137 -26.98 5.51 -4.08
CA SER A 137 -28.05 6.51 -4.22
C SER A 137 -27.55 7.95 -4.04
N PHE A 138 -26.54 8.18 -3.20
CA PHE A 138 -25.96 9.51 -3.01
C PHE A 138 -25.11 9.95 -4.21
N ILE A 139 -24.32 9.03 -4.78
CA ILE A 139 -23.48 9.30 -5.96
C ILE A 139 -24.35 9.59 -7.18
N GLU A 140 -25.45 8.86 -7.34
CA GLU A 140 -26.45 9.11 -8.40
C GLU A 140 -27.13 10.48 -8.26
N GLN A 141 -27.34 10.96 -7.03
CA GLN A 141 -27.97 12.25 -6.76
C GLN A 141 -27.00 13.45 -6.81
N ASN A 142 -25.69 13.23 -6.63
CA ASN A 142 -24.68 14.31 -6.57
C ASN A 142 -23.41 13.98 -7.38
N PRO A 143 -23.50 13.79 -8.71
CA PRO A 143 -22.38 13.35 -9.54
C PRO A 143 -21.24 14.37 -9.62
N THR A 144 -21.51 15.66 -9.40
CA THR A 144 -20.54 16.75 -9.53
C THR A 144 -19.60 16.89 -8.32
N ASN A 145 -19.91 16.26 -7.18
CA ASN A 145 -19.13 16.44 -5.95
C ASN A 145 -18.29 15.21 -5.59
N ILE A 146 -17.33 14.91 -6.44
CA ILE A 146 -16.42 13.74 -6.32
C ILE A 146 -15.70 13.75 -4.95
N GLN A 147 -15.33 14.92 -4.43
CA GLN A 147 -14.69 15.07 -3.12
C GLN A 147 -15.57 14.57 -1.97
N GLN A 148 -16.85 14.98 -1.93
CA GLN A 148 -17.77 14.52 -0.90
C GLN A 148 -18.06 13.02 -1.03
N CYS A 149 -18.15 12.49 -2.25
CA CYS A 149 -18.34 11.07 -2.50
C CYS A 149 -17.17 10.22 -1.96
N LEU A 150 -15.93 10.62 -2.24
CA LEU A 150 -14.73 9.94 -1.74
C LEU A 150 -14.59 10.06 -0.21
N PHE A 151 -14.89 11.22 0.35
CA PHE A 151 -14.91 11.41 1.81
C PHE A 151 -15.90 10.46 2.48
N ARG A 152 -17.14 10.39 1.98
CA ARG A 152 -18.15 9.45 2.48
C ARG A 152 -17.75 7.98 2.31
N LEU A 153 -17.05 7.65 1.22
CA LEU A 153 -16.51 6.32 0.99
C LEU A 153 -15.44 5.94 2.02
N ILE A 154 -14.56 6.88 2.39
CA ILE A 154 -13.57 6.63 3.44
C ILE A 154 -14.27 6.42 4.78
N LEU A 155 -15.22 7.31 5.12
CA LEU A 155 -15.98 7.17 6.36
C LEU A 155 -16.74 5.85 6.44
N SER A 156 -17.38 5.40 5.35
CA SER A 156 -18.07 4.12 5.35
C SER A 156 -17.11 2.95 5.55
N LYS A 157 -15.91 2.97 4.92
CA LYS A 157 -14.86 1.97 5.15
C LYS A 157 -14.30 1.99 6.58
N MET A 158 -14.39 3.12 7.28
CA MET A 158 -13.94 3.25 8.67
C MET A 158 -15.00 2.83 9.69
N ILE A 159 -16.29 2.89 9.33
CA ILE A 159 -17.41 2.57 10.22
C ILE A 159 -17.90 1.12 10.01
N GLN A 160 -17.83 0.59 8.78
CA GLN A 160 -18.23 -0.78 8.46
C GLN A 160 -17.01 -1.72 8.47
N ARG A 161 -16.78 -2.39 9.59
CA ARG A 161 -16.01 -3.63 9.68
C ARG A 161 -16.70 -4.62 10.60
#